data_AF-A0A7R9TTJ1-F1
#
_entry.id   AF-A0A7R9TTJ1-F1
#
_cell.length_a   1.000
_cell.length_b   1.000
_cell.length_c   1.000
_cell.angle_alpha   90.00
_cell.angle_beta   90.00
_cell.angle_gamma   90.00
#
_symmetry.space_group_name_H-M   'P 1'
#
loop_
_entity.id
_entity.type
_entity.pdbx_description
1 polymer ?
#
loop_
_entity_poly.entity_id
_entity_poly.type
_entity_poly.pdbx_seq_one_letter_code
_entity_poly.pdbx_strand_id
1 'polypeptide(L)'
;MRWFTPTVEVNLCGHATMATAAALAQAVGNSSEVLKFDTLSGELRVSISGDGSLELDLPSNPPESIEAVDVKLRPQLVAAALSIGEVITGEDQPLHTFEYSTSTKKLLVRLGDRQAIEALDKDLPARLLSAHDGSVVKGVIVTASDCLDEEVDFVSRYFAPWVGIGEDPVTGSAHTVLAPYWSATPLRGPEFR
;
A
#
# COMPACT_ATOMS: atom_id res chain seq x y z
N MET A 1 19.11 7.45 7.67
CA MET A 1 17.76 8.00 7.98
C MET A 1 16.94 6.91 8.68
N ARG A 2 16.11 7.27 9.67
CA ARG A 2 15.31 6.33 10.49
C ARG A 2 13.89 6.85 10.62
N TRP A 3 12.91 5.96 10.70
CA TRP A 3 11.48 6.31 10.71
C TRP A 3 10.80 5.81 11.95
N PHE A 4 10.06 6.68 12.63
CA PHE A 4 9.35 6.33 13.85
C PHE A 4 7.87 6.67 13.68
N THR A 5 7.00 5.69 13.92
CA THR A 5 5.62 5.97 14.32
C THR A 5 5.62 6.41 15.79
N PRO A 6 4.48 6.80 16.37
CA PRO A 6 4.42 7.11 17.80
C PRO A 6 4.84 5.95 18.72
N THR A 7 4.85 4.71 18.24
CA THR A 7 5.06 3.51 19.07
C THR A 7 6.22 2.62 18.64
N VAL A 8 6.62 2.64 17.37
CA VAL A 8 7.64 1.72 16.82
C VAL A 8 8.49 2.38 15.73
N GLU A 9 9.71 1.89 15.55
CA GLU A 9 10.50 2.16 14.35
C GLU A 9 9.95 1.34 13.17
N VAL A 10 9.90 1.94 11.98
CA VAL A 10 9.47 1.27 10.75
C VAL A 10 10.57 1.31 9.68
N ASN A 11 10.57 0.31 8.81
CA ASN A 11 11.66 0.13 7.86
C ASN A 11 11.67 1.17 6.74
N LEU A 12 10.48 1.60 6.28
CA LEU A 12 10.29 2.49 5.14
C LEU A 12 9.16 3.47 5.42
N CYS A 13 9.38 4.75 5.10
CA CYS A 13 8.35 5.78 5.11
C CYS A 13 8.52 6.73 3.91
N GLY A 14 7.70 6.54 2.87
CA GLY A 14 7.83 7.28 1.62
C GLY A 14 7.57 8.78 1.78
N HIS A 15 6.44 9.16 2.40
CA HIS A 15 6.09 10.58 2.58
C HIS A 15 7.13 11.33 3.42
N ALA A 16 7.71 10.69 4.43
CA ALA A 16 8.73 11.33 5.28
C ALA A 16 10.07 11.44 4.55
N THR A 17 10.39 10.49 3.65
CA THR A 17 11.54 10.58 2.74
C THR A 17 11.40 11.77 1.81
N MET A 18 10.24 11.91 1.17
CA MET A 18 9.93 13.03 0.28
C MET A 18 9.96 14.37 1.01
N ALA A 19 9.34 14.45 2.19
CA ALA A 19 9.35 15.65 3.02
C ALA A 19 10.78 16.04 3.43
N THR A 20 11.62 15.06 3.77
CA THR A 20 13.03 15.30 4.12
C THR A 20 13.81 15.81 2.92
N ALA A 21 13.63 15.21 1.74
CA ALA A 21 14.26 15.66 0.50
C ALA A 21 13.84 17.09 0.13
N ALA A 22 12.54 17.40 0.22
CA ALA A 22 12.01 18.74 -0.01
C ALA A 22 12.62 19.77 0.96
N ALA A 23 12.71 19.44 2.25
CA ALA A 23 13.31 20.31 3.25
C ALA A 23 14.81 20.56 2.98
N LEU A 24 15.55 19.52 2.59
CA LEU A 24 16.97 19.65 2.23
C LEU A 24 17.16 20.53 1.00
N ALA A 25 16.34 20.36 -0.03
CA ALA A 25 16.41 21.17 -1.24
C ALA A 25 16.02 22.63 -0.98
N GLN A 26 14.88 22.86 -0.32
CA GLN A 26 14.27 24.19 -0.24
C GLN A 26 14.72 24.99 0.98
N ALA A 27 14.77 24.38 2.16
CA ALA A 27 15.07 25.10 3.40
C ALA A 27 16.58 25.16 3.69
N VAL A 28 17.32 24.11 3.35
CA VAL A 28 18.78 24.04 3.53
C VAL A 28 19.53 24.54 2.29
N GLY A 29 18.89 24.54 1.11
CA GLY A 29 19.51 24.98 -0.14
C GLY A 29 20.45 23.94 -0.75
N ASN A 30 20.20 22.65 -0.52
CA ASN A 30 20.97 21.60 -1.17
C ASN A 30 20.68 21.58 -2.67
N SER A 31 21.71 21.75 -3.49
CA SER A 31 21.62 21.82 -4.96
C SER A 31 21.90 20.48 -5.66
N SER A 32 21.92 19.37 -4.93
CA SER A 32 22.15 18.05 -5.52
C SER A 32 20.89 17.58 -6.24
N GLU A 33 21.03 17.14 -7.49
CA GLU A 33 19.93 16.58 -8.28
C GLU A 33 19.46 15.22 -7.76
N VAL A 34 20.29 14.52 -6.98
CA VAL A 34 19.96 13.22 -6.39
C VAL A 34 20.40 13.17 -4.93
N LEU A 35 19.46 12.85 -4.05
CA LEU A 35 19.70 12.59 -2.63
C LEU A 35 19.61 11.08 -2.38
N LYS A 36 20.57 10.55 -1.60
CA LYS A 36 20.63 9.14 -1.22
C LYS A 36 20.53 9.01 0.29
N PHE A 37 19.70 8.09 0.74
CA PHE A 37 19.45 7.88 2.16
C PHE A 37 19.61 6.40 2.52
N ASP A 38 20.54 6.10 3.42
CA ASP A 38 20.64 4.79 4.03
C ASP A 38 19.49 4.57 5.02
N THR A 39 18.68 3.53 4.81
CA THR A 39 17.53 3.19 5.68
C THR A 39 17.54 1.70 6.03
N LEU A 40 16.66 1.29 6.95
CA LEU A 40 16.45 -0.14 7.24
C LEU A 40 15.86 -0.93 6.06
N SER A 41 15.22 -0.25 5.10
CA SER A 41 14.76 -0.85 3.84
C SER A 41 15.80 -0.86 2.72
N GLY A 42 17.05 -0.44 3.00
CA GLY A 42 18.11 -0.24 2.01
C GLY A 42 18.29 1.23 1.63
N GLU A 43 19.05 1.48 0.56
CA GLU A 43 19.24 2.83 0.02
C GLU A 43 17.95 3.30 -0.66
N LEU A 44 17.45 4.48 -0.26
CA LEU A 44 16.38 5.19 -0.96
C LEU A 44 16.98 6.37 -1.72
N ARG A 45 16.54 6.57 -2.96
CA ARG A 45 17.00 7.66 -3.82
C ARG A 45 15.86 8.63 -4.10
N VAL A 46 16.12 9.92 -3.94
CA VAL A 46 15.20 10.97 -4.36
C VAL A 46 15.87 11.82 -5.42
N SER A 47 15.30 11.83 -6.62
CA SER A 47 15.70 12.69 -7.73
C SER A 47 14.93 14.01 -7.66
N ILE A 48 15.60 15.11 -7.99
CA ILE A 48 15.06 16.46 -7.97
C ILE A 48 15.21 17.03 -9.38
N SER A 49 14.07 17.29 -10.03
CA SER A 49 14.04 17.87 -11.36
C SER A 49 14.25 19.38 -11.32
N GLY A 50 14.62 19.97 -12.47
CA GLY A 50 14.85 21.41 -12.59
C GLY A 50 13.61 22.28 -12.34
N ASP A 51 12.41 21.72 -12.43
CA ASP A 51 11.14 22.37 -12.10
C ASP A 51 10.77 22.24 -10.60
N GLY A 52 11.61 21.57 -9.81
CA GLY A 52 11.40 21.33 -8.39
C GLY A 52 10.55 20.10 -8.06
N SER A 53 10.13 19.31 -9.06
CA SER A 53 9.49 18.02 -8.81
C SER A 53 10.47 17.03 -8.18
N LEU A 54 9.91 16.14 -7.33
CA LEU A 54 10.66 15.12 -6.61
C LEU A 54 10.16 13.74 -7.03
N GLU A 55 11.09 12.81 -7.22
CA GLU A 55 10.80 11.41 -7.54
C GLU A 55 11.54 10.51 -6.55
N LEU A 56 10.83 9.58 -5.92
CA LEU A 56 11.40 8.62 -4.96
C LEU A 56 11.41 7.22 -5.55
N ASP A 57 12.59 6.63 -5.64
CA ASP A 57 12.77 5.21 -5.96
C ASP A 57 12.29 4.34 -4.79
N LEU A 58 11.26 3.54 -5.03
CA LEU A 58 10.74 2.57 -4.08
C LEU A 58 11.08 1.14 -4.52
N PRO A 59 11.34 0.21 -3.58
CA PRO A 59 11.58 -1.19 -3.92
C PRO A 59 10.31 -1.84 -4.47
N SER A 60 10.44 -2.67 -5.51
CA SER A 60 9.33 -3.47 -6.03
C SER A 60 9.09 -4.71 -5.16
N ASN A 61 7.86 -4.87 -4.66
CA ASN A 61 7.43 -5.95 -3.78
C ASN A 61 6.12 -6.55 -4.30
N PRO A 62 6.13 -7.23 -5.47
CA PRO A 62 4.93 -7.78 -6.07
C PRO A 62 4.19 -8.71 -5.10
N PRO A 63 2.85 -8.64 -5.04
CA PRO A 63 2.08 -9.66 -4.34
C PRO A 63 2.06 -10.96 -5.14
N GLU A 64 1.75 -12.06 -4.45
CA GLU A 64 1.59 -13.39 -5.02
C GLU A 64 0.18 -13.93 -4.75
N SER A 65 -0.31 -14.80 -5.65
CA SER A 65 -1.58 -15.50 -5.45
C SER A 65 -1.58 -16.28 -4.15
N ILE A 66 -2.70 -16.34 -3.46
CA ILE A 66 -2.83 -17.03 -2.15
C ILE A 66 -2.49 -18.51 -2.27
N GLU A 67 -2.71 -19.11 -3.43
CA GLU A 67 -2.37 -20.50 -3.76
C GLU A 67 -0.86 -20.74 -3.82
N ALA A 68 -0.05 -19.71 -4.07
CA ALA A 68 1.41 -19.78 -4.06
C ALA A 68 1.98 -19.61 -2.64
N VAL A 69 1.24 -18.94 -1.74
CA VAL A 69 1.64 -18.74 -0.34
C VAL A 69 1.60 -20.06 0.43
N ASP A 70 2.48 -20.20 1.43
CA ASP A 70 2.48 -21.33 2.39
C ASP A 70 1.07 -21.57 2.94
N VAL A 71 0.59 -22.81 2.78
CA VAL A 71 -0.74 -23.28 3.20
C VAL A 71 -1.04 -22.98 4.66
N LYS A 72 -0.02 -22.91 5.52
CA LYS A 72 -0.17 -22.60 6.95
C LYS A 72 -0.60 -21.16 7.23
N LEU A 73 -0.33 -20.24 6.30
CA LEU A 73 -0.66 -18.82 6.42
C LEU A 73 -2.03 -18.48 5.83
N ARG A 74 -2.53 -19.32 4.92
CA ARG A 74 -3.78 -19.06 4.18
C ARG A 74 -5.00 -18.83 5.07
N PRO A 75 -5.23 -19.58 6.17
CA PRO A 75 -6.40 -19.33 7.02
C PRO A 75 -6.43 -17.90 7.58
N GLN A 76 -5.27 -17.36 7.97
CA GLN A 76 -5.15 -16.00 8.48
C GLN A 76 -5.35 -14.95 7.38
N LEU A 77 -4.81 -15.20 6.18
CA LEU A 77 -5.01 -14.31 5.02
C LEU A 77 -6.48 -14.25 4.62
N VAL A 78 -7.15 -15.40 4.56
CA VAL A 78 -8.58 -15.51 4.25
C VAL A 78 -9.41 -14.81 5.33
N ALA A 79 -9.11 -15.02 6.62
CA ALA A 79 -9.83 -14.34 7.70
C ALA A 79 -9.71 -12.80 7.62
N ALA A 80 -8.51 -12.29 7.33
CA ALA A 80 -8.29 -10.85 7.14
C ALA A 80 -9.02 -10.32 5.90
N ALA A 81 -9.02 -11.07 4.78
CA ALA A 81 -9.75 -10.69 3.57
C ALA A 81 -11.27 -10.65 3.80
N LEU A 82 -11.82 -11.66 4.46
CA LEU A 82 -13.25 -11.73 4.81
C LEU A 82 -13.68 -10.58 5.74
N SER A 83 -12.78 -10.07 6.57
CA SER A 83 -13.07 -8.93 7.45
C SER A 83 -13.34 -7.63 6.69
N ILE A 84 -12.87 -7.52 5.45
CA ILE A 84 -13.11 -6.36 4.58
C ILE A 84 -14.56 -6.41 4.06
N GLY A 85 -15.12 -7.61 3.89
CA GLY A 85 -16.47 -7.80 3.35
C GLY A 85 -17.11 -9.14 3.72
N GLU A 86 -17.51 -9.34 4.98
CA GLU A 86 -18.37 -10.47 5.41
C GLU A 86 -19.70 -10.55 4.63
N VAL A 87 -20.02 -9.57 3.81
CA VAL A 87 -21.04 -9.61 2.76
C VAL A 87 -20.30 -9.55 1.44
N ILE A 88 -19.90 -10.68 0.83
CA ILE A 88 -20.14 -11.07 -0.57
C ILE A 88 -19.52 -12.47 -0.78
N THR A 89 -20.19 -13.49 -0.24
CA THR A 89 -20.18 -14.83 -0.84
C THR A 89 -21.59 -15.25 -1.31
N GLY A 90 -22.56 -14.33 -1.21
CA GLY A 90 -23.86 -14.39 -1.87
C GLY A 90 -23.86 -13.45 -3.07
N GLU A 91 -24.45 -13.90 -4.16
CA GLU A 91 -24.56 -13.20 -5.45
C GLU A 91 -24.97 -11.72 -5.25
N ASP A 92 -24.08 -10.81 -5.65
CA ASP A 92 -24.32 -9.44 -6.19
C ASP A 92 -23.38 -8.33 -5.69
N GLN A 93 -22.05 -8.57 -5.71
CA GLN A 93 -20.95 -7.66 -6.13
C GLN A 93 -19.62 -7.92 -5.37
N PRO A 94 -18.74 -8.84 -5.80
CA PRO A 94 -17.74 -9.45 -4.92
C PRO A 94 -16.42 -8.71 -4.76
N LEU A 95 -15.76 -8.99 -3.62
CA LEU A 95 -14.31 -9.06 -3.55
C LEU A 95 -13.79 -9.77 -4.81
N HIS A 96 -13.07 -9.07 -5.69
CA HIS A 96 -12.68 -9.65 -6.98
C HIS A 96 -11.51 -10.61 -6.81
N THR A 97 -10.46 -10.15 -6.14
CA THR A 97 -9.26 -10.93 -5.85
C THR A 97 -8.63 -10.43 -4.56
N PHE A 98 -7.87 -11.30 -3.91
CA PHE A 98 -6.93 -10.90 -2.88
C PHE A 98 -5.63 -11.67 -3.06
N GLU A 99 -4.53 -10.97 -2.87
CA GLU A 99 -3.17 -11.45 -3.06
C GLU A 99 -2.30 -10.98 -1.89
N TYR A 100 -1.13 -11.55 -1.73
CA TYR A 100 -0.31 -11.30 -0.55
C TYR A 100 1.14 -11.05 -0.92
N SER A 101 1.73 -9.97 -0.40
CA SER A 101 3.16 -9.72 -0.53
C SER A 101 3.88 -10.31 0.69
N THR A 102 4.51 -11.47 0.52
CA THR A 102 5.24 -12.15 1.61
C THR A 102 6.39 -11.29 2.15
N SER A 103 7.08 -10.54 1.28
CA SER A 103 8.21 -9.67 1.65
C SER A 103 7.78 -8.51 2.56
N THR A 104 6.62 -7.91 2.31
CA THR A 104 6.12 -6.76 3.07
C THR A 104 5.05 -7.12 4.09
N LYS A 105 4.59 -8.38 4.09
CA LYS A 105 3.46 -8.87 4.88
C LYS A 105 2.17 -8.08 4.67
N LYS A 106 1.94 -7.61 3.45
CA LYS A 106 0.75 -6.84 3.09
C LYS A 106 -0.23 -7.71 2.32
N LEU A 107 -1.48 -7.70 2.76
CA LEU A 107 -2.59 -8.27 2.03
C LEU A 107 -3.12 -7.20 1.07
N LEU A 108 -3.16 -7.49 -0.23
CA LEU A 108 -3.78 -6.65 -1.25
C LEU A 108 -5.15 -7.22 -1.57
N VAL A 109 -6.16 -6.36 -1.58
CA VAL A 109 -7.56 -6.71 -1.80
C VAL A 109 -8.12 -5.81 -2.90
N ARG A 110 -8.53 -6.42 -4.00
CA ARG A 110 -9.15 -5.70 -5.12
C ARG A 110 -10.67 -5.76 -5.01
N LEU A 111 -11.30 -4.59 -4.99
CA LEU A 111 -12.75 -4.42 -5.10
C LEU A 111 -13.13 -4.03 -6.53
N GLY A 112 -14.45 -4.02 -6.81
CA GLY A 112 -14.96 -3.78 -8.16
C GLY A 112 -14.74 -2.35 -8.62
N ASP A 113 -15.00 -1.39 -7.74
CA ASP A 113 -14.99 0.02 -8.09
C ASP A 113 -14.60 0.91 -6.89
N ARG A 114 -14.47 2.20 -7.18
CA ARG A 114 -14.21 3.25 -6.18
C ARG A 114 -15.32 3.34 -5.13
N GLN A 115 -16.58 3.14 -5.50
CA GLN A 115 -17.71 3.26 -4.57
C GLN A 115 -17.63 2.21 -3.46
N ALA A 116 -17.22 0.98 -3.80
CA ALA A 116 -17.00 -0.09 -2.83
C ALA A 116 -15.89 0.24 -1.81
N ILE A 117 -14.82 0.93 -2.25
CA ILE A 117 -13.73 1.38 -1.37
C ILE A 117 -14.18 2.51 -0.44
N GLU A 118 -14.94 3.46 -0.97
CA GLU A 118 -15.49 4.59 -0.22
C GLU A 118 -16.53 4.14 0.80
N ALA A 119 -17.26 3.07 0.51
CA ALA A 119 -18.25 2.47 1.40
C ALA A 119 -17.65 1.63 2.54
N LEU A 120 -16.32 1.39 2.56
CA LEU A 120 -15.71 0.61 3.64
C LEU A 120 -15.90 1.30 4.99
N ASP A 121 -16.42 0.51 5.93
CA ASP A 121 -16.76 0.93 7.28
C ASP A 121 -15.56 1.49 8.04
N LYS A 122 -15.80 2.54 8.84
CA LYS A 122 -14.84 3.12 9.79
C LYS A 122 -14.42 2.13 10.88
N ASP A 123 -15.23 1.11 11.15
CA ASP A 123 -14.92 0.03 12.10
C ASP A 123 -14.06 -1.09 11.48
N LEU A 124 -13.70 -1.01 10.20
CA LEU A 124 -12.81 -1.97 9.54
C LEU A 124 -11.49 -2.23 10.31
N PRO A 125 -10.79 -1.22 10.86
CA PRO A 125 -9.60 -1.48 11.67
C PRO A 125 -9.86 -2.40 12.87
N ALA A 126 -11.01 -2.26 13.54
CA ALA A 126 -11.37 -3.09 14.69
C ALA A 126 -11.73 -4.52 14.27
N ARG A 127 -12.41 -4.69 13.12
CA ARG A 127 -12.69 -6.01 12.53
C ARG A 127 -11.40 -6.74 12.14
N LEU A 128 -10.46 -6.04 11.51
CA LEU A 128 -9.14 -6.58 11.17
C LEU A 128 -8.35 -7.05 12.40
N LEU A 129 -8.38 -6.27 13.48
CA LEU A 129 -7.76 -6.67 14.76
C LEU A 129 -8.43 -7.90 15.38
N SER A 130 -9.73 -8.07 15.18
CA SER A 130 -10.48 -9.20 15.71
C SER A 130 -10.22 -10.49 14.93
N ALA A 131 -9.99 -10.39 13.62
CA ALA A 131 -9.79 -11.54 12.75
C ALA A 131 -8.35 -12.07 12.72
N HIS A 132 -7.37 -11.22 13.06
CA HIS A 132 -5.97 -11.58 12.97
C HIS A 132 -5.13 -10.76 13.97
N ASP A 133 -4.06 -11.35 14.53
CA ASP A 133 -3.25 -10.77 15.61
C ASP A 133 -2.04 -9.95 15.12
N GLY A 134 -1.86 -9.85 13.80
CA GLY A 134 -0.74 -9.13 13.20
C GLY A 134 0.52 -9.97 13.01
N SER A 135 0.48 -11.29 13.27
CA SER A 135 1.64 -12.18 13.07
C SER A 135 1.96 -12.45 11.60
N VAL A 136 0.92 -12.66 10.78
CA VAL A 136 0.99 -12.89 9.33
C VAL A 136 0.83 -11.59 8.55
N VAL A 137 -0.35 -10.97 8.59
CA VAL A 137 -0.65 -9.68 7.94
C VAL A 137 -0.23 -8.50 8.81
N LYS A 138 0.55 -7.58 8.26
CA LYS A 138 0.97 -6.31 8.90
C LYS A 138 0.27 -5.09 8.35
N GLY A 139 -0.37 -5.20 7.19
CA GLY A 139 -1.23 -4.16 6.63
C GLY A 139 -2.10 -4.69 5.51
N VAL A 140 -3.20 -4.01 5.26
CA VAL A 140 -4.19 -4.33 4.24
C VAL A 140 -4.27 -3.15 3.28
N ILE A 141 -4.02 -3.43 2.01
CA ILE A 141 -4.24 -2.51 0.89
C ILE A 141 -5.58 -2.90 0.28
N VAL A 142 -6.49 -1.94 0.15
CA VAL A 142 -7.73 -2.12 -0.61
C VAL A 142 -7.70 -1.23 -1.84
N THR A 143 -7.94 -1.76 -3.03
CA THR A 143 -7.74 -1.04 -4.30
C THR A 143 -8.76 -1.40 -5.37
N ALA A 144 -8.97 -0.50 -6.34
CA ALA A 144 -9.85 -0.70 -7.49
C ALA A 144 -9.35 0.15 -8.67
N SER A 145 -9.51 -0.36 -9.89
CA SER A 145 -9.15 0.31 -11.14
C SER A 145 -10.28 1.11 -11.77
N ASP A 146 -11.53 0.83 -11.39
CA ASP A 146 -12.68 1.50 -11.98
C ASP A 146 -12.93 2.83 -11.24
N CYS A 147 -12.09 3.80 -11.57
CA CYS A 147 -12.31 5.21 -11.25
C CYS A 147 -13.00 5.87 -12.45
N LEU A 148 -14.12 6.54 -12.18
CA LEU A 148 -14.82 7.41 -13.15
C LEU A 148 -14.00 8.67 -13.52
N ASP A 149 -12.77 8.76 -13.02
CA ASP A 149 -11.87 9.89 -13.12
C ASP A 149 -10.76 9.52 -14.10
N GLU A 150 -10.69 10.21 -15.23
CA GLU A 150 -9.70 9.95 -16.28
C GLU A 150 -8.27 10.36 -15.87
N GLU A 151 -8.09 11.00 -14.70
CA GLU A 151 -6.79 11.48 -14.21
C GLU A 151 -5.97 10.45 -13.42
N VAL A 152 -6.56 9.34 -12.98
CA VAL A 152 -5.87 8.30 -12.20
C VAL A 152 -6.18 6.90 -12.72
N ASP A 153 -5.23 5.97 -12.62
CA ASP A 153 -5.41 4.58 -13.08
C ASP A 153 -6.09 3.66 -12.05
N PHE A 154 -5.94 3.99 -10.76
CA PHE A 154 -6.54 3.24 -9.66
C PHE A 154 -6.66 4.10 -8.40
N VAL A 155 -7.50 3.67 -7.48
CA VAL A 155 -7.63 4.22 -6.14
C VAL A 155 -7.24 3.18 -5.09
N SER A 156 -6.80 3.63 -3.91
CA SER A 156 -6.51 2.72 -2.80
C SER A 156 -6.71 3.33 -1.42
N ARG A 157 -6.93 2.47 -0.42
CA ARG A 157 -6.89 2.77 1.01
C ARG A 157 -5.95 1.80 1.70
N TYR A 158 -5.31 2.23 2.79
CA TYR A 158 -4.35 1.40 3.53
C TYR A 158 -4.66 1.35 5.04
N PHE A 159 -4.83 0.14 5.55
CA PHE A 159 -5.13 -0.13 6.96
C PHE A 159 -3.99 -0.90 7.59
N ALA A 160 -3.47 -0.42 8.72
CA ALA A 160 -2.38 -1.10 9.43
C ALA A 160 -2.60 -1.10 10.95
N PRO A 161 -3.76 -1.61 11.43
CA PRO A 161 -4.14 -1.43 12.83
C PRO A 161 -3.19 -2.14 13.80
N TRP A 162 -2.52 -3.21 13.36
CA TRP A 162 -1.51 -3.94 14.15
C TRP A 162 -0.25 -3.14 14.48
N VAL A 163 -0.03 -2.01 13.82
CA VAL A 163 1.04 -1.06 14.15
C VAL A 163 0.51 0.25 14.73
N GLY A 164 -0.74 0.24 15.20
CA GLY A 164 -1.39 1.38 15.85
C GLY A 164 -1.93 2.43 14.89
N ILE A 165 -2.00 2.13 13.59
CA ILE A 165 -2.52 3.04 12.56
C ILE A 165 -3.81 2.44 12.01
N GLY A 166 -4.96 2.98 12.43
CA GLY A 166 -6.25 2.49 11.95
C GLY A 166 -6.34 2.54 10.43
N GLU A 167 -6.07 3.71 9.87
CA GLU A 167 -5.93 3.97 8.44
C GLU A 167 -4.84 5.03 8.24
N ASP A 168 -3.97 4.82 7.26
CA ASP A 168 -2.94 5.79 6.86
C ASP A 168 -3.43 6.54 5.61
N PRO A 169 -3.51 7.88 5.64
CA PRO A 169 -4.01 8.65 4.50
C PRO A 169 -3.14 8.54 3.25
N VAL A 170 -1.80 8.38 3.39
CA VAL A 170 -0.88 8.31 2.25
C VAL A 170 0.32 7.41 2.56
N THR A 171 0.28 6.18 2.06
CA THR A 171 1.31 5.16 2.35
C THR A 171 2.19 4.86 1.15
N GLY A 172 3.38 5.47 1.09
CA GLY A 172 4.38 5.14 0.06
C GLY A 172 4.77 3.65 0.07
N SER A 173 4.80 3.01 1.24
CA SER A 173 5.08 1.57 1.32
C SER A 173 3.97 0.70 0.72
N ALA A 174 2.72 1.16 0.61
CA ALA A 174 1.69 0.40 -0.10
C ALA A 174 1.98 0.36 -1.62
N HIS A 175 2.56 1.44 -2.14
CA HIS A 175 2.89 1.58 -3.56
C HIS A 175 3.98 0.63 -4.03
N THR A 176 4.82 0.12 -3.12
CA THR A 176 5.78 -0.97 -3.42
C THR A 176 5.07 -2.25 -3.87
N VAL A 177 3.80 -2.43 -3.49
CA VAL A 177 2.97 -3.60 -3.85
C VAL A 177 1.98 -3.22 -4.97
N LEU A 178 1.34 -2.05 -4.86
CA LEU A 178 0.34 -1.58 -5.83
C LEU A 178 0.93 -1.37 -7.23
N ALA A 179 2.10 -0.73 -7.33
CA ALA A 179 2.71 -0.44 -8.63
C ALA A 179 3.00 -1.73 -9.42
N PRO A 180 3.72 -2.74 -8.89
CA PRO A 180 3.92 -3.98 -9.62
C PRO A 180 2.61 -4.75 -9.85
N TYR A 181 1.70 -4.78 -8.89
CA TYR A 181 0.39 -5.45 -9.04
C TYR A 181 -0.40 -4.91 -10.23
N TRP A 182 -0.62 -3.59 -10.26
CA TRP A 182 -1.40 -2.99 -11.33
C TRP A 182 -0.64 -3.04 -12.65
N SER A 183 0.70 -2.87 -12.67
CA SER A 183 1.50 -2.96 -13.91
C SER A 183 1.37 -4.31 -14.64
N ALA A 184 1.10 -5.39 -13.89
CA ALA A 184 0.87 -6.72 -14.43
C ALA A 184 -0.62 -7.01 -14.73
N THR A 185 -1.54 -6.15 -14.27
CA THR A 185 -2.98 -6.34 -14.39
C THR A 185 -3.51 -5.50 -15.56
N PRO A 186 -4.18 -6.10 -16.55
CA PRO A 186 -4.81 -5.33 -17.61
C PRO A 186 -5.87 -4.38 -17.03
N LEU A 187 -5.60 -3.07 -17.08
CA LEU A 187 -6.62 -2.04 -16.92
C LEU A 187 -7.51 -2.06 -18.17
N ARG A 188 -8.76 -1.59 -18.09
CA ARG A 188 -9.59 -1.47 -19.30
C ARG A 188 -9.01 -0.36 -20.19
N GLY A 189 -8.06 -0.70 -21.07
CA GLY A 189 -7.40 0.25 -21.98
C GLY A 189 -5.96 -0.15 -22.29
N PRO A 190 -5.32 0.41 -23.34
CA PRO A 190 -4.10 -0.18 -23.89
C PRO A 190 -2.83 0.00 -23.04
N GLU A 191 -2.72 0.98 -22.15
CA GLU A 191 -1.44 1.32 -21.50
C GLU A 191 -1.67 1.96 -20.12
N PHE A 192 -0.73 1.72 -19.19
CA PHE A 192 -0.53 2.53 -17.98
C PHE A 192 -0.25 3.97 -18.39
N ARG A 193 -0.93 4.95 -17.79
CA ARG A 193 -0.66 6.37 -18.04
C ARG A 193 0.34 6.95 -17.04
#